data_AF-A0A354CIP8-F1
#
_entry.id   AF-A0A354CIP8-F1
#
_cell.length_a   1.000
_cell.length_b   1.000
_cell.length_c   1.000
_cell.angle_alpha   90.00
_cell.angle_beta   90.00
_cell.angle_gamma   90.00
#
_symmetry.space_group_name_H-M   'P 1'
#
loop_
_entity.id
_entity.type
_entity.pdbx_description
1 polymer ?
#
loop_
_entity_poly.entity_id
_entity_poly.type
_entity_poly.pdbx_seq_one_letter_code
_entity_poly.pdbx_strand_id
1 'polypeptide(L)'
;MQINSRRFSSIEQVTGQYLGSKSKVQESQNQDVSFLDILNRTADEIKNQDGEELKFSKHAGERLADRDIILTNEQLARLEDGAHKAGAKGIKESLVLM
;
A
#
# COMPACT_ATOMS: atom_id res chain seq x y z
N MET A 1 43.54 -19.33 -18.83
CA MET A 1 42.63 -18.32 -18.23
C MET A 1 42.99 -18.18 -16.76
N GLN A 2 43.39 -16.98 -16.30
CA GLN A 2 43.65 -16.67 -14.89
C GLN A 2 42.39 -16.03 -14.29
N ILE A 3 41.71 -16.77 -13.40
CA ILE A 3 40.52 -16.26 -12.70
C ILE A 3 41.02 -15.56 -11.43
N ASN A 4 40.94 -14.23 -11.42
CA ASN A 4 41.28 -13.41 -10.27
C ASN A 4 40.19 -13.52 -9.18
N SER A 5 40.33 -14.49 -8.28
CA SER A 5 39.39 -14.85 -7.21
C SER A 5 39.30 -13.84 -6.03
N ARG A 6 39.60 -12.56 -6.25
CA ARG A 6 39.69 -11.53 -5.17
C ARG A 6 38.59 -10.46 -5.22
N ARG A 7 37.53 -10.66 -6.00
CA ARG A 7 36.44 -9.65 -6.15
C ARG A 7 35.14 -10.00 -5.43
N PHE A 8 35.07 -11.13 -4.72
CA PHE A 8 33.87 -11.52 -3.99
C PHE A 8 34.21 -11.58 -2.50
N SER A 9 33.44 -10.85 -1.70
CA SER A 9 33.48 -10.97 -0.24
C SER A 9 33.13 -12.41 0.15
N SER A 10 33.82 -12.97 1.14
CA SER A 10 33.49 -14.32 1.60
C SER A 10 32.10 -14.33 2.25
N ILE A 11 31.40 -15.47 2.14
CA ILE A 11 30.10 -15.67 2.81
C ILE A 11 30.21 -15.31 4.30
N GLU A 12 31.32 -15.70 4.93
CA GLU A 12 31.63 -15.41 6.33
C GLU A 12 31.76 -13.90 6.63
N GLN A 13 32.40 -13.12 5.75
CA GLN A 13 32.50 -11.66 5.88
C GLN A 13 31.13 -10.98 5.77
N VAL A 14 30.30 -11.43 4.82
CA VAL A 14 28.95 -10.91 4.63
C VAL A 14 28.08 -11.24 5.86
N THR A 15 28.17 -12.46 6.39
CA THR A 15 27.41 -12.83 7.59
C THR A 15 27.82 -12.01 8.82
N GLY A 16 29.12 -11.74 9.01
CA GLY A 16 29.59 -10.94 10.13
C GLY A 16 29.10 -9.49 10.07
N GLN A 17 29.11 -8.89 8.88
CA GLN A 17 28.73 -7.49 8.66
C GLN A 17 27.21 -7.25 8.77
N TYR A 18 26.39 -8.21 8.31
CA TYR A 18 24.94 -8.00 8.18
C TYR A 18 24.11 -8.76 9.22
N LEU A 19 24.56 -9.93 9.70
CA LEU A 19 23.83 -10.72 10.70
C LEU A 19 24.42 -10.58 12.12
N GLY A 20 25.71 -10.22 12.23
CA GLY A 20 26.42 -10.20 13.51
C GLY A 20 26.31 -8.90 14.30
N SER A 21 26.05 -7.76 13.65
CA SER A 21 25.89 -6.49 14.36
C SER A 21 24.48 -6.38 14.95
N LYS A 22 24.33 -6.77 16.22
CA LYS A 22 23.28 -6.19 17.06
C LYS A 22 23.59 -4.72 17.24
N SER A 23 23.26 -3.91 16.25
CA SER A 23 23.23 -2.47 16.35
C SER A 23 22.31 -2.14 17.51
N LYS A 24 22.84 -1.40 18.49
CA LYS A 24 22.09 -0.82 19.60
C LYS A 24 21.06 0.12 18.98
N VAL A 25 19.87 -0.40 18.73
CA VAL A 25 18.73 0.36 18.23
C VAL A 25 18.44 1.42 19.28
N GLN A 26 18.65 2.68 18.92
CA GLN A 26 18.01 3.77 19.63
C GLN A 26 16.51 3.49 19.52
N GLU A 27 15.85 3.25 20.66
CA GLU A 27 14.40 3.30 20.78
C GLU A 27 13.96 4.71 20.36
N SER A 28 13.80 4.90 19.05
CA SER A 28 12.76 5.78 18.55
C SER A 28 11.50 5.30 19.25
N GLN A 29 10.75 6.22 19.87
CA GLN A 29 9.41 5.98 20.38
C GLN A 29 8.50 5.60 19.20
N ASN A 30 8.70 4.42 18.62
CA ASN A 30 7.73 3.77 17.78
C ASN A 30 6.68 3.30 18.77
N GLN A 31 5.52 3.94 18.69
CA GLN A 31 4.32 3.34 19.23
C GLN A 31 4.27 1.93 18.63
N ASP A 32 4.41 0.90 19.47
CA ASP A 32 4.21 -0.51 19.12
C ASP A 32 2.71 -0.71 18.80
N VAL A 33 2.22 -0.06 17.75
CA VAL A 33 0.88 -0.31 17.22
C VAL A 33 0.94 -1.61 16.44
N SER A 34 0.15 -2.58 16.88
CA SER A 34 0.04 -3.86 16.19
C SER A 34 -0.53 -3.64 14.79
N PHE A 35 -0.13 -4.49 13.84
CA PHE A 35 -0.78 -4.53 12.53
C PHE A 35 -2.31 -4.70 12.66
N LEU A 36 -2.78 -5.43 13.67
CA LEU A 36 -4.20 -5.58 13.95
C LEU A 36 -4.87 -4.25 14.30
N ASP A 37 -4.21 -3.41 15.09
CA ASP A 37 -4.74 -2.10 15.49
C ASP A 37 -4.82 -1.17 14.29
N ILE A 38 -3.79 -1.18 13.44
CA ILE A 38 -3.77 -0.42 12.18
C ILE A 38 -4.89 -0.90 11.26
N LEU A 39 -5.05 -2.22 11.10
CA LEU A 39 -6.09 -2.80 10.26
C LEU A 39 -7.48 -2.40 10.74
N ASN A 40 -7.77 -2.56 12.03
CA ASN A 40 -9.07 -2.19 12.59
C ASN A 40 -9.32 -0.68 12.42
N ARG A 41 -8.32 0.16 12.69
CA ARG A 41 -8.43 1.61 12.48
C ARG A 41 -8.75 1.94 11.02
N THR A 42 -8.04 1.35 10.07
CA THR A 42 -8.30 1.59 8.64
C THR A 42 -9.66 1.06 8.19
N ALA A 43 -10.10 -0.08 8.71
CA ALA A 43 -11.43 -0.63 8.41
C ALA A 43 -12.54 0.25 8.97
N ASP A 44 -12.36 0.79 10.18
CA ASP A 44 -13.29 1.73 10.79
C ASP A 44 -13.27 3.09 10.10
N GLU A 45 -12.10 3.59 9.66
CA GLU A 45 -12.01 4.79 8.82
C GLU A 45 -12.80 4.62 7.51
N ILE A 46 -12.71 3.45 6.87
CA ILE A 46 -13.48 3.15 5.64
C ILE A 46 -14.98 3.04 5.94
N LYS A 47 -15.37 2.40 7.06
CA LYS A 47 -16.80 2.23 7.41
C LYS A 47 -17.48 3.52 7.90
N ASN A 48 -16.74 4.37 8.60
CA ASN A 48 -17.26 5.62 9.18
C ASN A 48 -17.14 6.81 8.21
N GLN A 49 -16.48 6.63 7.07
CA GLN A 49 -16.55 7.56 5.95
C GLN A 49 -17.83 7.30 5.17
N ASP A 50 -18.98 7.60 5.79
CA ASP A 50 -20.26 7.76 5.10
C ASP A 50 -20.26 9.05 4.23
N GLY A 51 -19.15 9.35 3.55
CA GLY A 51 -18.76 10.70 3.16
C GLY A 51 -18.11 10.82 1.78
N GLU A 52 -18.96 10.73 0.77
CA GLU A 52 -18.98 11.51 -0.48
C GLU A 52 -17.86 11.33 -1.53
N GLU A 53 -16.63 10.96 -1.18
CA GLU A 53 -15.52 10.94 -2.16
C GLU A 53 -15.12 9.52 -2.59
N LEU A 54 -15.18 9.28 -3.90
CA LEU A 54 -14.80 8.02 -4.50
C LEU A 54 -13.31 7.70 -4.35
N LYS A 55 -13.00 6.54 -3.78
CA LYS A 55 -11.63 6.06 -3.58
C LYS A 55 -11.31 4.87 -4.45
N PHE A 56 -10.11 4.84 -5.00
CA PHE A 56 -9.63 3.72 -5.80
C PHE A 56 -8.79 2.76 -4.94
N SER A 57 -8.96 1.45 -5.16
CA SER A 57 -7.96 0.50 -4.67
C SER A 57 -6.58 0.85 -5.21
N LYS A 58 -5.52 0.49 -4.47
CA LYS A 58 -4.13 0.74 -4.86
C LYS A 58 -3.85 0.33 -6.32
N HIS A 59 -4.29 -0.87 -6.70
CA HIS A 59 -4.10 -1.39 -8.05
C HIS A 59 -4.83 -0.56 -9.13
N ALA A 60 -6.05 -0.10 -8.84
CA ALA A 60 -6.80 0.72 -9.78
C ALA A 60 -6.16 2.11 -9.95
N GLY A 61 -5.70 2.73 -8.85
CA GLY A 61 -4.96 3.99 -8.89
C GLY A 61 -3.66 3.88 -9.69
N GLU A 62 -2.86 2.84 -9.44
CA GLU A 62 -1.62 2.56 -10.19
C GLU A 62 -1.92 2.38 -11.69
N ARG A 63 -2.98 1.63 -12.05
CA ARG A 63 -3.37 1.47 -13.46
C ARG A 63 -3.80 2.76 -14.15
N LEU A 64 -4.46 3.67 -13.44
CA LEU A 64 -4.85 4.97 -13.98
C LEU A 64 -3.59 5.80 -14.28
N ALA A 65 -2.64 5.82 -13.34
CA ALA A 65 -1.36 6.51 -13.49
C ALA A 65 -0.51 5.92 -14.63
N ASP A 66 -0.37 4.58 -14.68
CA ASP A 66 0.38 3.87 -15.73
C ASP A 66 -0.16 4.14 -17.13
N ARG A 67 -1.45 4.47 -17.23
CA ARG A 67 -2.15 4.77 -18.49
C ARG A 67 -2.30 6.27 -18.76
N ASP A 68 -1.73 7.11 -17.91
CA ASP A 68 -1.85 8.57 -18.00
C ASP A 68 -3.31 9.05 -18.06
N ILE A 69 -4.20 8.36 -17.32
CA ILE A 69 -5.62 8.68 -17.25
C ILE A 69 -5.84 9.66 -16.10
N ILE A 70 -6.12 10.92 -16.44
CA ILE A 70 -6.54 11.95 -15.49
C ILE A 70 -8.05 12.10 -15.59
N LEU A 71 -8.74 11.90 -14.47
CA LEU A 71 -10.19 12.05 -14.38
C LEU A 71 -10.56 13.50 -14.08
N THR A 72 -11.49 14.06 -14.85
CA THR A 72 -12.08 15.36 -14.54
C THR A 72 -13.10 15.22 -13.40
N ASN A 73 -13.43 16.33 -12.75
CA ASN A 73 -14.46 16.35 -11.69
C ASN A 73 -15.81 15.80 -12.18
N GLU A 74 -16.18 16.07 -13.44
CA GLU A 74 -17.41 15.53 -14.03
C GLU A 74 -17.33 13.99 -14.20
N GLN A 75 -16.17 13.47 -14.62
CA GLN A 75 -15.96 12.03 -14.75
C GLN A 75 -15.97 11.33 -13.39
N LEU A 76 -15.39 11.96 -12.36
CA LEU A 76 -15.42 11.47 -10.98
C LEU A 76 -16.86 11.37 -10.47
N ALA A 77 -17.65 12.45 -10.62
CA ALA A 77 -19.05 12.50 -10.20
C ALA A 77 -19.92 11.44 -10.92
N ARG A 78 -19.65 11.18 -12.21
CA ARG A 78 -20.33 10.10 -12.96
C ARG A 78 -19.96 8.72 -12.43
N LEU A 79 -18.72 8.53 -12.01
CA LEU A 79 -18.25 7.27 -11.46
C LEU A 79 -18.82 7.04 -10.04
N GLU A 80 -18.95 8.10 -9.24
CA GLU A 80 -19.63 8.11 -7.94
C GLU A 80 -21.09 7.67 -8.07
N ASP A 81 -21.86 8.32 -8.94
CA ASP A 81 -23.25 7.95 -9.19
C ASP A 81 -23.39 6.50 -9.68
N GLY A 82 -22.47 6.04 -10.53
CA GLY A 82 -22.40 4.65 -10.97
C GLY A 82 -22.10 3.67 -9.84
N ALA A 83 -21.14 3.98 -8.97
CA ALA A 83 -20.77 3.18 -7.81
C ALA A 83 -21.91 3.11 -6.79
N HIS A 84 -22.60 4.22 -6.54
CA HIS A 84 -23.77 4.27 -5.65
C HIS A 84 -24.91 3.40 -6.19
N LYS A 85 -25.23 3.51 -7.49
CA LYS A 85 -26.25 2.66 -8.15
C LYS A 85 -25.89 1.17 -8.11
N ALA A 86 -24.60 0.84 -8.25
CA ALA A 86 -24.10 -0.53 -8.16
C ALA A 86 -24.24 -1.08 -6.73
N GLY A 87 -23.86 -0.29 -5.72
CA GLY A 87 -24.02 -0.63 -4.30
C GLY A 87 -25.49 -0.84 -3.92
N ALA A 88 -26.39 0.04 -4.38
CA ALA A 88 -27.84 -0.11 -4.17
C ALA A 88 -28.42 -1.39 -4.80
N LYS A 89 -27.77 -1.94 -5.83
CA LYS A 89 -28.12 -3.24 -6.44
C LYS A 89 -27.48 -4.43 -5.75
N GLY A 90 -26.74 -4.22 -4.67
CA GLY A 90 -26.09 -5.26 -3.87
C GLY A 90 -24.78 -5.77 -4.46
N ILE A 91 -24.12 -5.01 -5.35
CA ILE A 91 -22.74 -5.31 -5.76
C ILE A 91 -21.83 -5.08 -4.55
N LYS A 92 -21.15 -6.15 -4.11
CA LYS A 92 -20.26 -6.13 -2.93
C LYS A 92 -18.78 -6.02 -3.31
N GLU A 93 -18.44 -6.52 -4.50
CA GLU A 93 -17.07 -6.52 -4.99
C GLU A 93 -16.88 -5.37 -5.99
N SER A 94 -16.02 -4.41 -5.65
CA SER A 94 -15.72 -3.26 -6.50
C SER A 94 -14.24 -2.89 -6.37
N LEU A 95 -13.63 -2.45 -7.48
CA LEU A 95 -12.27 -1.87 -7.48
C LEU A 95 -12.22 -0.45 -6.93
N VAL A 96 -13.41 0.11 -6.67
CA VAL A 96 -13.65 1.46 -6.21
C VAL A 96 -14.48 1.39 -4.93
N LEU A 97 -14.06 2.15 -3.94
CA LEU A 97 -14.61 2.21 -2.59
C LEU A 97 -15.29 3.57 -2.44
N MET A 98 -16.43 3.59 -1.76
CA MET A 98 -17.11 4.80 -1.30
C MET A 98 -17.10 4.77 0.22
#